data_AF-A0A7V1LTB3-F1
#
_entry.id   AF-A0A7V1LTB3-F1
#
_cell.length_a   1.000
_cell.length_b   1.000
_cell.length_c   1.000
_cell.angle_alpha   90.00
_cell.angle_beta   90.00
_cell.angle_gamma   90.00
#
_symmetry.space_group_name_H-M   'P 1'
#
loop_
_entity.id
_entity.type
_entity.pdbx_description
1 polymer ?
#
loop_
_entity_poly.entity_id
_entity_poly.type
_entity_poly.pdbx_seq_one_letter_code
_entity_poly.pdbx_strand_id
1 'polypeptide(L)'
;MEQEIKLGKKIFIRNTGKDEYWLQDIIYANPERLGLGKLVAVRKEKKQSNGGRLDILLKDPNDNTMYEVEVMLGETDPSHIIRSIEYWDNEKRKYPQRQHFAVLIAETFDRRYFNVIQLLSLNVPMIAIQADLLEVENEKILNFTKILDVYVEAEDEEEANPVTEKTWREKAPWTLDTVKQHLDILSEIEKNIELKFTQSYISIVVNGKNNYQYDKRTKPNSIVWFNVKEEEKVDAINKIFDEKNIVYNYNKYKDFSLTFDKNFIFKNQDIIKKIHKIKNKEFTNEE
;
A
#
# COMPACT_ATOMS: atom_id res chain seq x y z
N MET A 1 -36.94 -4.34 18.32
CA MET A 1 -35.83 -4.30 17.36
C MET A 1 -36.36 -3.64 16.11
N GLU A 2 -36.09 -2.35 15.94
CA GLU A 2 -36.19 -1.73 14.63
C GLU A 2 -35.23 -2.50 13.70
N GLN A 3 -35.68 -2.85 12.50
CA GLN A 3 -34.79 -3.51 11.54
C GLN A 3 -33.75 -2.47 11.08
N GLU A 4 -32.56 -2.50 11.70
CA GLU A 4 -31.40 -1.66 11.32
C GLU A 4 -30.89 -1.93 9.89
N ILE A 5 -31.37 -3.00 9.24
CA ILE A 5 -30.92 -3.44 7.92
C ILE A 5 -32.00 -3.20 6.89
N LYS A 6 -31.71 -2.33 5.91
CA LYS A 6 -32.54 -2.14 4.72
C LYS A 6 -32.13 -3.10 3.61
N LEU A 7 -33.10 -3.77 3.00
CA LEU A 7 -32.88 -4.66 1.86
C LEU A 7 -32.98 -3.86 0.56
N GLY A 8 -31.91 -3.86 -0.22
CA GLY A 8 -31.87 -3.23 -1.54
C GLY A 8 -32.12 -4.22 -2.68
N LYS A 9 -32.60 -3.70 -3.81
CA LYS A 9 -32.70 -4.45 -5.07
C LYS A 9 -31.67 -3.94 -6.06
N LYS A 10 -30.89 -4.85 -6.66
CA LYS A 10 -30.02 -4.51 -7.80
C LYS A 10 -30.90 -4.17 -9.01
N ILE A 11 -30.63 -3.01 -9.61
CA ILE A 11 -31.20 -2.57 -10.88
C ILE A 11 -30.06 -2.24 -11.85
N PHE A 12 -30.34 -2.30 -13.15
CA PHE A 12 -29.35 -1.89 -14.14
C PHE A 12 -29.40 -0.37 -14.36
N ILE A 13 -28.24 0.29 -14.32
CA ILE A 13 -28.00 1.69 -14.67
C ILE A 13 -28.65 2.02 -16.02
N ARG A 14 -28.45 1.20 -17.06
CA ARG A 14 -29.09 1.42 -18.37
C ARG A 14 -30.62 1.46 -18.31
N ASN A 15 -31.23 0.74 -17.37
CA ASN A 15 -32.68 0.73 -17.19
C ASN A 15 -33.20 1.96 -16.43
N THR A 16 -32.31 2.85 -15.98
CA THR A 16 -32.68 4.09 -15.27
C THR A 16 -32.62 5.34 -16.16
N GLY A 17 -32.43 5.17 -17.47
CA GLY A 17 -32.26 6.29 -18.41
C GLY A 17 -30.89 6.95 -18.31
N LYS A 18 -29.90 6.27 -17.72
CA LYS A 18 -28.50 6.68 -17.68
C LYS A 18 -27.70 5.90 -18.70
N ASP A 19 -26.66 6.53 -19.24
CA ASP A 19 -25.78 5.98 -20.26
C ASP A 19 -24.35 5.80 -19.74
N GLU A 20 -23.46 5.30 -20.60
CA GLU A 20 -22.05 5.08 -20.27
C GLU A 20 -21.36 6.41 -19.93
N TYR A 21 -21.69 7.50 -20.63
CA TYR A 21 -21.16 8.83 -20.34
C TYR A 21 -21.48 9.30 -18.92
N TRP A 22 -22.69 9.03 -18.43
CA TRP A 22 -23.05 9.32 -17.05
C TRP A 22 -22.16 8.57 -16.06
N LEU A 23 -21.91 7.28 -16.29
CA LEU A 23 -21.05 6.49 -15.41
C LEU A 23 -19.59 6.98 -15.51
N GLN A 24 -19.14 7.33 -16.72
CA GLN A 24 -17.82 7.94 -16.93
C GLN A 24 -17.67 9.24 -16.15
N ASP A 25 -18.68 10.12 -16.12
CA ASP A 25 -18.65 11.39 -15.38
C ASP A 25 -18.47 11.16 -13.88
N ILE A 26 -19.19 10.18 -13.32
CA ILE A 26 -19.06 9.83 -11.90
C ILE A 26 -17.64 9.35 -11.58
N ILE A 27 -17.08 8.46 -12.41
CA ILE A 27 -15.73 7.92 -12.22
C ILE A 27 -14.68 9.02 -12.41
N TYR A 28 -14.81 9.86 -13.44
CA TYR A 28 -13.87 10.92 -13.73
C TYR A 28 -13.83 11.99 -12.63
N ALA A 29 -15.00 12.32 -12.06
CA ALA A 29 -15.11 13.28 -10.97
C ALA A 29 -14.55 12.73 -9.65
N ASN A 30 -14.68 11.43 -9.39
CA ASN A 30 -14.11 10.80 -8.21
C ASN A 30 -13.56 9.38 -8.47
N PRO A 31 -12.31 9.29 -8.98
CA PRO A 31 -11.68 8.01 -9.30
C PRO A 31 -11.43 7.10 -8.09
N GLU A 32 -11.36 7.66 -6.88
CA GLU A 32 -11.06 6.91 -5.65
C GLU A 32 -12.15 5.86 -5.35
N ARG A 33 -13.36 6.08 -5.86
CA ARG A 33 -14.50 5.16 -5.73
C ARG A 33 -14.28 3.80 -6.38
N LEU A 34 -13.32 3.69 -7.31
CA LEU A 34 -12.96 2.42 -7.93
C LEU A 34 -12.16 1.50 -7.00
N GLY A 35 -11.68 1.99 -5.85
CA GLY A 35 -10.87 1.19 -4.92
C GLY A 35 -9.46 0.88 -5.43
N LEU A 36 -8.94 1.69 -6.38
CA LEU A 36 -7.62 1.54 -7.00
C LEU A 36 -6.56 2.48 -6.40
N GLY A 37 -6.82 3.07 -5.24
CA GLY A 37 -5.96 4.07 -4.61
C GLY A 37 -6.30 5.51 -4.99
N LYS A 38 -5.38 6.44 -4.70
CA LYS A 38 -5.58 7.89 -4.91
C LYS A 38 -5.19 8.29 -6.33
N LEU A 39 -6.02 7.87 -7.30
CA LEU A 39 -5.79 8.16 -8.71
C LEU A 39 -6.24 9.57 -9.08
N VAL A 40 -5.54 10.18 -10.05
CA VAL A 40 -5.92 11.45 -10.67
C VAL A 40 -6.42 11.22 -12.08
N ALA A 41 -7.48 11.94 -12.47
CA ALA A 41 -8.04 11.85 -13.80
C ALA A 41 -7.22 12.67 -14.80
N VAL A 42 -6.70 12.02 -15.85
CA VAL A 42 -5.83 12.67 -16.85
C VAL A 42 -6.64 13.16 -18.04
N ARG A 43 -7.49 12.29 -18.59
CA ARG A 43 -8.30 12.62 -19.76
C ARG A 43 -9.56 11.76 -19.82
N LYS A 44 -10.69 12.38 -20.13
CA LYS A 44 -11.90 11.68 -20.53
C LYS A 44 -11.96 11.63 -22.05
N GLU A 45 -12.51 10.58 -22.62
CA GLU A 45 -12.91 10.54 -24.03
C GLU A 45 -11.72 10.77 -24.98
N LYS A 46 -10.61 10.10 -24.68
CA LYS A 46 -9.34 10.27 -25.37
C LYS A 46 -9.33 9.54 -26.71
N LYS A 47 -9.36 10.31 -27.80
CA LYS A 47 -9.16 9.79 -29.16
C LYS A 47 -7.84 9.01 -29.29
N GLN A 48 -7.92 7.83 -29.90
CA GLN A 48 -6.80 6.91 -30.12
C GLN A 48 -6.28 7.03 -31.56
N SER A 49 -4.98 6.75 -31.76
CA SER A 49 -4.32 6.93 -33.07
C SER A 49 -4.84 5.98 -34.15
N ASN A 50 -5.26 4.78 -33.76
CA ASN A 50 -5.72 3.73 -34.67
C ASN A 50 -7.25 3.73 -34.85
N GLY A 51 -7.93 4.78 -34.39
CA GLY A 51 -9.38 4.85 -34.33
C GLY A 51 -9.93 4.43 -32.95
N GLY A 52 -11.18 4.80 -32.68
CA GLY A 52 -11.80 4.62 -31.37
C GLY A 52 -11.40 5.69 -30.35
N ARG A 53 -11.84 5.49 -29.11
CA ARG A 53 -11.75 6.47 -28.04
C ARG A 53 -11.74 5.75 -26.70
N LEU A 54 -10.66 5.96 -25.95
CA LEU A 54 -10.56 5.49 -24.58
C LEU A 54 -11.46 6.36 -23.69
N ASP A 55 -12.35 5.72 -22.93
CA ASP A 55 -13.32 6.41 -22.09
C ASP A 55 -12.66 7.26 -21.01
N ILE A 56 -11.76 6.67 -20.21
CA ILE A 56 -11.04 7.41 -19.16
C ILE A 56 -9.59 6.94 -19.06
N LEU A 57 -8.68 7.92 -18.99
CA LEU A 57 -7.30 7.72 -18.61
C LEU A 57 -7.09 8.28 -17.20
N LEU A 58 -6.72 7.40 -16.26
CA LEU A 58 -6.34 7.77 -14.90
C LEU A 58 -4.83 7.54 -14.69
N LYS A 59 -4.29 8.12 -13.62
CA LYS A 59 -2.88 8.02 -13.28
C LYS A 59 -2.66 8.04 -11.77
N ASP A 60 -1.72 7.27 -11.26
CA ASP A 60 -1.19 7.45 -9.91
C ASP A 60 -0.16 8.60 -9.91
N PRO A 61 -0.36 9.66 -9.10
CA PRO A 61 0.54 10.81 -9.06
C PRO A 61 1.93 10.51 -8.46
N ASN A 62 2.10 9.41 -7.72
CA ASN A 62 3.33 9.08 -7.01
C ASN A 62 4.39 8.44 -7.93
N ASP A 63 3.98 7.49 -8.76
CA ASP A 63 4.89 6.68 -9.60
C ASP A 63 4.63 6.81 -11.11
N ASN A 64 3.56 7.53 -11.50
CA ASN A 64 3.09 7.68 -12.87
C ASN A 64 2.50 6.41 -13.51
N THR A 65 2.09 5.42 -12.71
CA THR A 65 1.29 4.28 -13.16
C THR A 65 0.00 4.78 -13.81
N MET A 66 -0.38 4.17 -14.92
CA MET A 66 -1.54 4.57 -15.74
C MET A 66 -2.63 3.50 -15.70
N TYR A 67 -3.89 3.94 -15.74
CA TYR A 67 -5.05 3.06 -15.80
C TYR A 67 -5.92 3.48 -16.97
N GLU A 68 -6.05 2.59 -17.95
CA GLU A 68 -6.87 2.76 -19.14
C GLU A 68 -8.24 2.13 -18.88
N VAL A 69 -9.22 2.96 -18.54
CA VAL A 69 -10.55 2.53 -18.14
C VAL A 69 -11.49 2.53 -19.34
N GLU A 70 -12.09 1.37 -19.60
CA GLU A 70 -13.19 1.15 -20.54
C GLU A 70 -14.46 0.87 -19.75
N VAL A 71 -15.54 1.61 -20.05
CA VAL A 71 -16.81 1.53 -19.34
C VAL A 71 -17.89 0.99 -20.27
N MET A 72 -18.71 0.08 -19.75
CA MET A 72 -19.88 -0.40 -20.45
C MET A 72 -21.08 -0.57 -19.53
N LEU A 73 -22.28 -0.47 -20.10
CA LEU A 73 -23.51 -0.79 -19.40
C LEU A 73 -24.06 -2.16 -19.80
N GLY A 74 -24.70 -2.84 -18.86
CA GLY A 74 -25.22 -4.19 -19.02
C GLY A 74 -24.19 -5.30 -18.83
N GLU A 75 -24.42 -6.41 -19.52
CA GLU A 75 -23.58 -7.60 -19.48
C GLU A 75 -22.31 -7.38 -20.29
N THR A 76 -21.18 -7.86 -19.76
CA THR A 76 -19.89 -7.81 -20.46
C THR A 76 -19.98 -8.44 -21.84
N ASP A 77 -19.30 -7.84 -22.82
CA ASP A 77 -19.28 -8.34 -24.20
C ASP A 77 -17.84 -8.41 -24.76
N PRO A 78 -17.62 -9.14 -25.88
CA PRO A 78 -16.30 -9.25 -26.49
C PRO A 78 -15.73 -7.92 -26.97
N SER A 79 -16.57 -7.00 -27.45
CA SER A 79 -16.13 -5.75 -28.06
C SER A 79 -15.49 -4.82 -27.04
N HIS A 80 -16.01 -4.75 -25.81
CA HIS A 80 -15.43 -3.95 -24.74
C HIS A 80 -14.17 -4.61 -24.15
N ILE A 81 -14.12 -5.94 -24.06
CA ILE A 81 -12.90 -6.65 -23.66
C ILE A 81 -11.76 -6.34 -24.64
N ILE A 82 -12.03 -6.44 -25.95
CA ILE A 82 -11.04 -6.14 -26.99
C ILE A 82 -10.60 -4.68 -26.92
N ARG A 83 -11.54 -3.72 -26.85
CA ARG A 83 -11.22 -2.28 -26.73
C ARG A 83 -10.34 -1.96 -25.52
N SER A 84 -10.66 -2.52 -24.36
CA SER A 84 -9.88 -2.33 -23.14
C SER A 84 -8.41 -2.75 -23.33
N ILE A 85 -8.17 -3.89 -23.99
CA ILE A 85 -6.83 -4.39 -24.31
C ILE A 85 -6.13 -3.52 -25.36
N GLU A 86 -6.83 -3.15 -26.44
CA GLU A 86 -6.27 -2.31 -27.51
C GLU A 86 -5.84 -0.93 -26.99
N TYR A 87 -6.67 -0.31 -26.13
CA TYR A 87 -6.38 1.00 -25.56
C TYR A 87 -5.21 0.94 -24.57
N TRP A 88 -5.16 -0.09 -23.73
CA TRP A 88 -3.99 -0.36 -22.89
C TRP A 88 -2.71 -0.52 -23.71
N ASP A 89 -2.74 -1.35 -24.76
CA ASP A 89 -1.57 -1.64 -25.60
C ASP A 89 -1.07 -0.37 -26.31
N ASN A 90 -1.99 0.47 -26.80
CA ASN A 90 -1.65 1.76 -27.40
C ASN A 90 -0.97 2.72 -26.41
N GLU A 91 -1.50 2.84 -25.18
CA GLU A 91 -0.88 3.68 -24.15
C GLU A 91 0.48 3.15 -23.69
N LYS A 92 0.59 1.82 -23.51
CA LYS A 92 1.85 1.16 -23.14
C LYS A 92 2.92 1.35 -24.21
N ARG A 93 2.57 1.23 -25.50
CA ARG A 93 3.51 1.52 -26.60
C ARG A 93 3.96 2.98 -26.62
N LYS A 94 3.05 3.90 -26.28
CA LYS A 94 3.37 5.33 -26.22
C LYS A 94 4.25 5.69 -25.02
N TYR A 95 4.05 5.04 -23.88
CA TYR A 95 4.79 5.30 -22.64
C TYR A 95 5.35 4.00 -22.02
N PRO A 96 6.30 3.33 -22.70
CA PRO A 96 6.73 1.97 -22.33
C PRO A 96 7.39 1.86 -20.95
N GLN A 97 7.93 2.95 -20.42
CA GLN A 97 8.58 2.99 -19.09
C GLN A 97 7.59 3.10 -17.92
N ARG A 98 6.31 3.38 -18.18
CA ARG A 98 5.28 3.43 -17.14
C ARG A 98 4.66 2.06 -16.95
N GLN A 99 4.12 1.80 -15.77
CA GLN A 99 3.21 0.69 -15.56
C GLN A 99 1.82 1.08 -16.09
N HIS A 100 1.14 0.13 -16.73
CA HIS A 100 -0.16 0.35 -17.37
C HIS A 100 -1.09 -0.80 -17.02
N PHE A 101 -2.33 -0.46 -16.70
CA PHE A 101 -3.38 -1.41 -16.35
C PHE A 101 -4.62 -1.18 -17.20
N ALA A 102 -5.08 -2.22 -17.88
CA ALA A 102 -6.38 -2.21 -18.54
C ALA A 102 -7.46 -2.38 -17.48
N VAL A 103 -8.41 -1.45 -17.39
CA VAL A 103 -9.52 -1.52 -16.43
C VAL A 103 -10.82 -1.65 -17.21
N LEU A 104 -11.56 -2.74 -16.98
CA LEU A 104 -12.87 -2.95 -17.59
C LEU A 104 -13.96 -2.79 -16.52
N ILE A 105 -14.92 -1.92 -16.77
CA ILE A 105 -16.05 -1.65 -15.88
C ILE A 105 -17.35 -2.03 -16.57
N ALA A 106 -18.12 -2.93 -15.94
CA ALA A 106 -19.42 -3.37 -16.46
C ALA A 106 -20.44 -3.53 -15.33
N GLU A 107 -21.74 -3.57 -15.65
CA GLU A 107 -22.78 -3.79 -14.64
C GLU A 107 -22.87 -5.25 -14.18
N THR A 108 -22.54 -6.18 -15.07
CA THR A 108 -22.53 -7.61 -14.80
C THR A 108 -21.45 -8.30 -15.62
N PHE A 109 -20.65 -9.12 -14.96
CA PHE A 109 -19.74 -10.06 -15.61
C PHE A 109 -20.34 -11.46 -15.57
N ASP A 110 -20.73 -11.98 -16.72
CA ASP A 110 -21.16 -13.37 -16.79
C ASP A 110 -19.96 -14.32 -16.57
N ARG A 111 -20.25 -15.58 -16.23
CA ARG A 111 -19.20 -16.58 -15.97
C ARG A 111 -18.31 -16.84 -17.18
N ARG A 112 -18.87 -16.73 -18.39
CA ARG A 112 -18.14 -17.01 -19.64
C ARG A 112 -17.08 -15.95 -19.87
N TYR A 113 -17.46 -14.68 -19.84
CA TYR A 113 -16.57 -13.54 -20.07
C TYR A 113 -15.62 -13.33 -18.90
N PHE A 114 -16.06 -13.59 -17.66
CA PHE A 114 -15.15 -13.61 -16.52
C PHE A 114 -13.97 -14.57 -16.74
N ASN A 115 -14.25 -15.81 -17.17
CA ASN A 115 -13.19 -16.78 -17.48
C ASN A 115 -12.26 -16.31 -18.61
N VAL A 116 -12.81 -15.65 -19.64
CA VAL A 116 -12.01 -15.10 -20.75
C VAL A 116 -11.09 -13.99 -20.25
N ILE A 117 -11.61 -13.04 -19.47
CA ILE A 117 -10.83 -11.93 -18.92
C ILE A 117 -9.73 -12.49 -17.99
N GLN A 118 -10.04 -13.47 -17.16
CA GLN A 118 -9.07 -14.13 -16.28
C GLN A 118 -7.92 -14.82 -17.04
N LEU A 119 -8.20 -15.41 -18.20
CA LEU A 119 -7.14 -16.00 -19.05
C LEU A 119 -6.29 -14.93 -19.70
N LEU A 120 -6.91 -13.84 -20.17
CA LEU A 120 -6.20 -12.70 -20.77
C LEU A 120 -5.36 -11.96 -19.74
N SER A 121 -5.80 -11.91 -18.48
CA SER A 121 -5.11 -11.22 -17.39
C SER A 121 -3.74 -11.81 -17.03
N LEU A 122 -3.42 -13.01 -17.54
CA LEU A 122 -2.11 -13.63 -17.38
C LEU A 122 -1.02 -12.94 -18.22
N ASN A 123 -1.40 -12.26 -19.30
CA ASN A 123 -0.46 -11.59 -20.22
C ASN A 123 -0.70 -10.08 -20.31
N VAL A 124 -1.92 -9.64 -20.03
CA VAL A 124 -2.29 -8.23 -19.97
C VAL A 124 -2.62 -7.89 -18.52
N PRO A 125 -2.03 -6.86 -17.90
CA PRO A 125 -2.39 -6.42 -16.54
C PRO A 125 -3.82 -5.87 -16.51
N MET A 126 -4.81 -6.76 -16.40
CA MET A 126 -6.24 -6.44 -16.45
C MET A 126 -6.86 -6.42 -15.06
N ILE A 127 -7.71 -5.41 -14.82
CA ILE A 127 -8.54 -5.26 -13.63
C ILE A 127 -10.00 -5.21 -14.10
N ALA A 128 -10.89 -5.97 -13.46
CA ALA A 128 -12.32 -5.91 -13.75
C ALA A 128 -13.09 -5.41 -12.52
N ILE A 129 -13.95 -4.43 -12.73
CA ILE A 129 -14.75 -3.79 -11.68
C ILE A 129 -16.22 -3.84 -12.08
N GLN A 130 -17.05 -4.43 -11.21
CA GLN A 130 -18.50 -4.42 -11.36
C GLN A 130 -19.08 -3.12 -10.80
N ALA A 131 -19.92 -2.44 -11.59
CA ALA A 131 -20.68 -1.26 -11.19
C ALA A 131 -22.13 -1.67 -10.85
N ASP A 132 -22.45 -1.74 -9.56
CA ASP A 132 -23.77 -2.14 -9.07
C ASP A 132 -24.60 -0.91 -8.68
N LEU A 133 -25.80 -0.80 -9.24
CA LEU A 133 -26.79 0.18 -8.78
C LEU A 133 -27.85 -0.52 -7.92
N LEU A 134 -27.85 -0.19 -6.63
CA LEU A 134 -28.81 -0.69 -5.65
C LEU A 134 -29.88 0.36 -5.41
N GLU A 135 -31.15 -0.05 -5.47
CA GLU A 135 -32.29 0.78 -5.07
C GLU A 135 -32.76 0.33 -3.68
N VAL A 136 -32.73 1.27 -2.73
CA VAL A 136 -33.14 1.07 -1.34
C VAL A 136 -34.17 2.14 -1.01
N GLU A 137 -35.43 1.73 -0.85
CA GLU A 137 -36.56 2.67 -0.70
C GLU A 137 -36.61 3.70 -1.86
N ASN A 138 -36.28 4.97 -1.61
CA ASN A 138 -36.22 6.04 -2.61
C ASN A 138 -34.78 6.46 -2.96
N GLU A 139 -33.77 5.79 -2.39
CA GLU A 139 -32.36 6.10 -2.61
C GLU A 139 -31.73 5.13 -3.61
N LYS A 140 -30.78 5.64 -4.38
CA LYS A 140 -29.98 4.85 -5.32
C LYS A 140 -28.52 4.90 -4.92
N ILE A 141 -27.94 3.74 -4.68
CA ILE A 141 -26.56 3.57 -4.23
C ILE A 141 -25.78 2.94 -5.37
N LEU A 142 -24.81 3.67 -5.92
CA LEU A 142 -23.86 3.14 -6.88
C LEU A 142 -22.63 2.62 -6.12
N ASN A 143 -22.33 1.34 -6.28
CA ASN A 143 -21.20 0.67 -5.67
C ASN A 143 -20.27 0.10 -6.75
N PHE A 144 -18.96 0.15 -6.50
CA PHE A 144 -17.96 -0.45 -7.36
C PHE A 144 -17.27 -1.60 -6.63
N THR A 145 -17.25 -2.77 -7.23
CA THR A 145 -16.63 -3.97 -6.67
C THR A 145 -15.56 -4.49 -7.61
N LYS A 146 -14.31 -4.52 -7.18
CA LYS A 146 -13.24 -5.19 -7.93
C LYS A 146 -13.45 -6.70 -7.88
N ILE A 147 -13.71 -7.31 -9.03
CA ILE A 147 -13.98 -8.76 -9.15
C ILE A 147 -12.79 -9.53 -9.72
N LEU A 148 -11.88 -8.84 -10.41
CA LEU A 148 -10.60 -9.36 -10.87
C LEU A 148 -9.55 -8.28 -10.59
N ASP A 149 -8.46 -8.70 -9.99
CA ASP A 149 -7.27 -7.87 -9.82
C ASP A 149 -6.14 -8.38 -10.71
N VAL A 150 -5.10 -7.58 -10.86
CA VAL A 150 -3.91 -8.01 -11.58
C VAL A 150 -3.28 -9.21 -10.88
N TYR A 151 -2.87 -10.19 -11.69
CA TYR A 151 -2.08 -11.30 -11.17
C TYR A 151 -0.75 -10.74 -10.67
N VAL A 152 -0.54 -10.87 -9.36
CA VAL A 152 0.76 -10.70 -8.75
C VAL A 152 1.29 -12.11 -8.57
N GLU A 153 2.37 -12.45 -9.29
CA GLU A 153 3.12 -13.66 -8.99
C GLU A 153 3.45 -13.60 -7.51
N ALA A 154 3.01 -14.60 -6.74
CA ALA A 154 3.47 -14.71 -5.38
C ALA A 154 4.99 -14.77 -5.49
N GLU A 155 5.70 -13.83 -4.86
CA GLU A 155 7.14 -14.00 -4.68
C GLU A 155 7.31 -15.42 -4.17
N ASP A 156 8.12 -16.24 -4.88
CA ASP A 156 8.53 -17.52 -4.34
C ASP A 156 8.95 -17.20 -2.91
N GLU A 157 8.24 -17.75 -1.92
CA GLU A 157 8.81 -17.88 -0.60
C GLU A 157 10.01 -18.79 -0.84
N GLU A 158 11.16 -18.21 -1.20
CA GLU A 158 12.45 -18.87 -1.09
C GLU A 158 12.38 -19.53 0.27
N GLU A 159 12.46 -20.87 0.32
CA GLU A 159 12.47 -21.64 1.55
C GLU A 159 13.33 -20.87 2.54
N ALA A 160 12.67 -20.21 3.49
CA ALA A 160 13.33 -19.25 4.34
C ALA A 160 14.24 -20.05 5.24
N ASN A 161 15.49 -20.23 4.81
CA ASN A 161 16.53 -20.82 5.63
C ASN A 161 16.44 -20.10 6.96
N PRO A 162 16.23 -20.80 8.09
CA PRO A 162 15.98 -20.14 9.37
C PRO A 162 17.12 -19.18 9.63
N VAL A 163 16.82 -17.88 9.56
CA VAL A 163 17.82 -16.85 9.75
C VAL A 163 18.04 -16.77 11.25
N THR A 164 19.28 -17.02 11.66
CA THR A 164 19.65 -17.05 13.08
C THR A 164 20.69 -15.98 13.37
N GLU A 165 21.05 -15.85 14.65
CA GLU A 165 22.22 -15.07 15.04
C GLU A 165 23.47 -15.48 14.24
N LYS A 166 23.68 -16.79 14.00
CA LYS A 166 24.85 -17.29 13.26
C LYS A 166 24.90 -16.72 11.85
N THR A 167 23.76 -16.71 11.16
CA THR A 167 23.64 -16.13 9.81
C THR A 167 24.05 -14.65 9.79
N TRP A 168 23.62 -13.87 10.80
CA TRP A 168 23.98 -12.46 10.91
C TRP A 168 25.41 -12.22 11.39
N ARG A 169 25.96 -13.12 12.20
CA ARG A 169 27.37 -13.12 12.62
C ARG A 169 28.31 -13.24 11.42
N GLU A 170 27.95 -14.05 10.44
CA GLU A 170 28.70 -14.24 9.20
C GLU A 170 28.47 -13.08 8.22
N LYS A 171 27.20 -12.66 8.01
CA LYS A 171 26.81 -11.66 7.00
C LYS A 171 27.11 -10.22 7.39
N ALA A 172 26.88 -9.84 8.64
CA ALA A 172 26.99 -8.47 9.13
C ALA A 172 27.29 -8.38 10.64
N PRO A 173 28.47 -8.83 11.09
CA PRO A 173 28.81 -8.89 12.51
C PRO A 173 28.72 -7.52 13.20
N TRP A 174 29.03 -6.43 12.51
CA TRP A 174 28.95 -5.07 13.07
C TRP A 174 27.51 -4.65 13.41
N THR A 175 26.52 -5.07 12.62
CA THR A 175 25.12 -4.79 12.89
C THR A 175 24.63 -5.64 14.05
N LEU A 176 24.99 -6.92 14.07
CA LEU A 176 24.68 -7.79 15.18
C LEU A 176 25.27 -7.28 16.52
N ASP A 177 26.52 -6.82 16.52
CA ASP A 177 27.15 -6.27 17.71
C ASP A 177 26.49 -4.95 18.17
N THR A 178 26.05 -4.13 17.22
CA THR A 178 25.30 -2.89 17.51
C THR A 178 23.94 -3.21 18.12
N VAL A 179 23.20 -4.19 17.57
CA VAL A 179 21.91 -4.65 18.08
C VAL A 179 22.07 -5.24 19.48
N LYS A 180 23.07 -6.09 19.72
CA LYS A 180 23.35 -6.67 21.04
C LYS A 180 23.65 -5.59 22.08
N GLN A 181 24.45 -4.59 21.72
CA GLN A 181 24.72 -3.47 22.62
C GLN A 181 23.44 -2.70 22.98
N HIS A 182 22.52 -2.50 22.03
CA HIS A 182 21.23 -1.87 22.32
C HIS A 182 20.34 -2.76 23.18
N LEU A 183 20.29 -4.06 22.89
CA LEU A 183 19.57 -5.05 23.69
C LEU A 183 20.02 -5.03 25.15
N ASP A 184 21.33 -5.00 25.40
CA ASP A 184 21.90 -4.95 26.76
C ASP A 184 21.41 -3.70 27.52
N ILE A 185 21.45 -2.53 26.87
CA ILE A 185 20.98 -1.25 27.44
C ILE A 185 19.49 -1.30 27.80
N LEU A 186 18.66 -1.90 26.94
CA LEU A 186 17.22 -2.00 27.16
C LEU A 186 16.88 -3.07 28.20
N SER A 187 17.67 -4.13 28.30
CA SER A 187 17.49 -5.18 29.30
C SER A 187 17.65 -4.68 30.74
N GLU A 188 18.26 -3.50 30.94
CA GLU A 188 18.33 -2.83 32.24
C GLU A 188 17.00 -2.18 32.67
N ILE A 189 16.12 -1.85 31.72
CA ILE A 189 14.89 -1.08 31.96
C ILE A 189 13.61 -1.81 31.57
N GLU A 190 13.70 -2.84 30.74
CA GLU A 190 12.56 -3.64 30.28
C GLU A 190 12.68 -5.10 30.71
N LYS A 191 11.53 -5.76 30.86
CA LYS A 191 11.44 -7.21 31.03
C LYS A 191 10.91 -7.83 29.73
N ASN A 192 11.19 -9.11 29.51
CA ASN A 192 10.73 -9.87 28.33
C ASN A 192 11.16 -9.21 27.00
N ILE A 193 12.47 -9.15 26.80
CA ILE A 193 13.10 -8.65 25.59
C ILE A 193 13.76 -9.79 24.83
N GLU A 194 13.57 -9.84 23.51
CA GLU A 194 14.17 -10.86 22.65
C GLU A 194 14.61 -10.27 21.31
N LEU A 195 15.53 -10.96 20.63
CA LEU A 195 15.90 -10.66 19.25
C LEU A 195 15.17 -11.59 18.29
N LYS A 196 14.57 -11.01 17.25
CA LYS A 196 14.07 -11.77 16.09
C LYS A 196 14.94 -11.46 14.88
N PHE A 197 15.27 -12.50 14.12
CA PHE A 197 16.14 -12.41 12.96
C PHE A 197 15.32 -12.67 11.70
N THR A 198 15.47 -11.81 10.70
CA THR A 198 14.95 -12.00 9.35
C THR A 198 16.10 -11.88 8.36
N GLN A 199 15.87 -12.24 7.08
CA GLN A 199 16.89 -12.12 6.04
C GLN A 199 17.30 -10.66 5.78
N SER A 200 16.37 -9.73 6.04
CA SER A 200 16.50 -8.30 5.77
C SER A 200 16.96 -7.50 6.99
N TYR A 201 16.50 -7.84 8.20
CA TYR A 201 16.75 -7.06 9.41
C TYR A 201 16.82 -7.89 10.69
N ILE A 202 17.30 -7.26 11.77
CA ILE A 202 17.20 -7.78 13.15
C ILE A 202 16.24 -6.89 13.93
N SER A 203 15.27 -7.48 14.62
CA SER A 203 14.33 -6.75 15.47
C SER A 203 14.61 -6.97 16.95
N ILE A 204 14.53 -5.89 17.72
CA ILE A 204 14.42 -5.94 19.18
C ILE A 204 12.93 -5.92 19.53
N VAL A 205 12.45 -7.02 20.10
CA VAL A 205 11.06 -7.19 20.53
C VAL A 205 10.99 -7.02 22.03
N VAL A 206 10.10 -6.14 22.51
CA VAL A 206 9.85 -5.92 23.95
C VAL A 206 8.39 -6.23 24.20
N ASN A 207 8.09 -7.11 25.18
CA ASN A 207 6.73 -7.54 25.53
C ASN A 207 5.90 -7.99 24.30
N GLY A 208 6.53 -8.76 23.41
CA GLY A 208 5.89 -9.29 22.20
C GLY A 208 5.69 -8.29 21.04
N LYS A 209 6.07 -7.01 21.22
CA LYS A 209 5.95 -5.97 20.19
C LYS A 209 7.32 -5.57 19.62
N ASN A 210 7.44 -5.48 18.29
CA ASN A 210 8.64 -4.96 17.65
C ASN A 210 8.86 -3.49 18.08
N ASN A 211 9.98 -3.22 18.73
CA ASN A 211 10.30 -1.90 19.25
C ASN A 211 11.35 -1.18 18.40
N TYR A 212 12.33 -1.92 17.88
CA TYR A 212 13.39 -1.39 17.04
C TYR A 212 13.72 -2.40 15.94
N GLN A 213 13.90 -1.91 14.72
CA GLN A 213 14.37 -2.70 13.59
C GLN A 213 15.74 -2.20 13.15
N TYR A 214 16.66 -3.13 12.86
CA TYR A 214 18.01 -2.84 12.41
C TYR A 214 18.31 -3.44 11.05
N ASP A 215 18.69 -2.60 10.09
CA ASP A 215 19.21 -3.06 8.80
C ASP A 215 20.72 -2.86 8.73
N LYS A 216 21.40 -3.77 8.03
CA LYS A 216 22.83 -3.59 7.72
C LYS A 216 23.02 -2.41 6.75
N ARG A 217 24.01 -1.57 7.05
CA ARG A 217 24.59 -0.60 6.11
C ARG A 217 26.08 -0.90 5.93
N THR A 218 26.77 -0.10 5.13
CA THR A 218 28.22 -0.22 4.96
C THR A 218 28.90 -0.19 6.33
N LYS A 219 29.70 -1.23 6.62
CA LYS A 219 30.45 -1.36 7.88
C LYS A 219 31.20 -0.04 8.17
N PRO A 220 31.16 0.51 9.40
CA PRO A 220 30.64 -0.11 10.64
C PRO A 220 29.15 0.19 10.93
N ASN A 221 28.45 0.85 10.01
CA ASN A 221 27.16 1.45 10.29
C ASN A 221 25.99 0.46 10.13
N SER A 222 24.95 0.73 10.91
CA SER A 222 23.61 0.15 10.80
C SER A 222 22.60 1.28 10.80
N ILE A 223 21.41 1.02 10.25
CA ILE A 223 20.28 1.93 10.41
C ILE A 223 19.30 1.32 11.40
N VAL A 224 18.88 2.10 12.39
CA VAL A 224 17.80 1.72 13.30
C VAL A 224 16.52 2.44 12.93
N TRP A 225 15.40 1.74 13.03
CA TRP A 225 14.06 2.27 12.82
C TRP A 225 13.19 2.03 14.05
N PHE A 226 12.35 3.00 14.41
CA PHE A 226 11.31 2.81 15.41
C PHE A 226 10.12 3.75 15.17
N ASN A 227 8.92 3.23 15.42
CA ASN A 227 7.67 3.94 15.17
C ASN A 227 7.23 4.77 16.40
N VAL A 228 6.78 6.01 16.17
CA VAL A 228 6.18 6.88 17.18
C VAL A 228 5.03 7.67 16.54
N LYS A 229 3.80 7.42 17.00
CA LYS A 229 2.59 7.94 16.33
C LYS A 229 2.05 9.26 16.89
N GLU A 230 2.24 9.48 18.18
CA GLU A 230 1.73 10.63 18.94
C GLU A 230 2.66 11.83 18.76
N GLU A 231 2.10 12.98 18.36
CA GLU A 231 2.88 14.19 18.01
C GLU A 231 3.71 14.71 19.20
N GLU A 232 3.16 14.72 20.41
CA GLU A 232 3.88 15.16 21.61
C GLU A 232 5.14 14.32 21.88
N LYS A 233 5.09 13.01 21.62
CA LYS A 233 6.26 12.11 21.75
C LYS A 233 7.28 12.37 20.66
N VAL A 234 6.81 12.63 19.44
CA VAL A 234 7.66 12.98 18.30
C VAL A 234 8.43 14.27 18.60
N ASP A 235 7.75 15.31 19.07
CA ASP A 235 8.37 16.59 19.42
C ASP A 235 9.38 16.47 20.56
N ALA A 236 9.05 15.68 21.59
CA ALA A 236 9.97 15.39 22.70
C ALA A 236 11.24 14.66 22.22
N ILE A 237 11.12 13.75 21.27
CA ILE A 237 12.25 13.01 20.69
C ILE A 237 13.08 13.92 19.76
N ASN A 238 12.42 14.72 18.90
CA ASN A 238 13.07 15.70 18.02
C ASN A 238 13.96 16.64 18.82
N LYS A 239 13.42 17.22 19.90
CA LYS A 239 14.18 18.12 20.77
C LYS A 239 15.43 17.47 21.35
N ILE A 240 15.36 16.21 21.76
CA ILE A 240 16.53 15.46 22.28
C ILE A 240 17.58 15.27 21.19
N PHE A 241 17.16 14.93 19.97
CA PHE A 241 18.09 14.76 18.86
C PHE A 241 18.75 16.09 18.47
N ASP A 242 17.97 17.17 18.38
CA ASP A 242 18.46 18.50 18.05
C ASP A 242 19.45 19.03 19.11
N GLU A 243 19.12 18.91 20.41
CA GLU A 243 20.01 19.31 21.52
C GLU A 243 21.35 18.55 21.52
N LYS A 244 21.37 17.34 20.98
CA LYS A 244 22.55 16.46 20.92
C LYS A 244 23.22 16.45 19.55
N ASN A 245 22.75 17.27 18.60
CA ASN A 245 23.21 17.29 17.21
C ASN A 245 23.23 15.88 16.57
N ILE A 246 22.21 15.07 16.87
CA ILE A 246 22.06 13.73 16.30
C ILE A 246 21.28 13.86 14.99
N VAL A 247 21.85 13.38 13.88
CA VAL A 247 21.18 13.39 12.58
C VAL A 247 20.17 12.25 12.52
N TYR A 248 18.92 12.57 12.19
CA TYR A 248 17.81 11.63 12.06
C TYR A 248 16.92 11.96 10.87
N ASN A 249 16.05 11.01 10.50
CA ASN A 249 14.94 11.21 9.59
C ASN A 249 13.63 10.82 10.32
N TYR A 250 12.55 11.53 10.05
CA TYR A 250 11.20 11.14 10.42
C TYR A 250 10.32 11.11 9.17
N ASN A 251 9.77 9.94 8.85
CA ASN A 251 9.08 9.71 7.57
C ASN A 251 7.55 9.77 7.68
N LYS A 252 6.85 9.73 6.53
CA LYS A 252 5.37 9.74 6.47
C LYS A 252 4.69 8.53 7.12
N TYR A 253 5.43 7.45 7.37
CA TYR A 253 4.95 6.23 8.06
C TYR A 253 5.10 6.33 9.58
N LYS A 254 5.49 7.51 10.09
CA LYS A 254 5.69 7.80 11.51
C LYS A 254 6.86 7.04 12.13
N ASP A 255 7.86 6.72 11.32
CA ASP A 255 9.11 6.09 11.77
C ASP A 255 10.25 7.10 11.86
N PHE A 256 10.92 7.07 13.00
CA PHE A 256 12.26 7.62 13.13
C PHE A 256 13.28 6.66 12.53
N SER A 257 14.28 7.21 11.85
CA SER A 257 15.44 6.43 11.42
C SER A 257 16.76 7.18 11.61
N LEU A 258 17.75 6.44 12.12
CA LEU A 258 19.07 6.98 12.45
C LEU A 258 20.16 5.99 12.08
N THR A 259 21.30 6.50 11.64
CA THR A 259 22.47 5.66 11.35
C THR A 259 23.36 5.59 12.59
N PHE A 260 23.50 4.40 13.17
CA PHE A 260 24.32 4.15 14.36
C PHE A 260 25.35 3.06 14.11
N ASP A 261 26.46 3.16 14.82
CA ASP A 261 27.36 2.05 15.08
C ASP A 261 27.37 1.70 16.58
N LYS A 262 28.09 0.65 16.94
CA LYS A 262 28.24 0.23 18.34
C LYS A 262 28.76 1.35 19.25
N ASN A 263 29.70 2.17 18.78
CA ASN A 263 30.31 3.23 19.57
C ASN A 263 29.32 4.36 19.85
N PHE A 264 28.47 4.70 18.88
CA PHE A 264 27.40 5.68 19.05
C PHE A 264 26.44 5.23 20.15
N ILE A 265 25.99 3.96 20.09
CA ILE A 265 25.08 3.40 21.09
C ILE A 265 25.70 3.43 22.48
N PHE A 266 26.97 3.04 22.60
CA PHE A 266 27.70 3.08 23.87
C PHE A 266 27.90 4.50 24.42
N LYS A 267 28.11 5.51 23.58
CA LYS A 267 28.27 6.90 24.04
C LYS A 267 26.94 7.56 24.44
N ASN A 268 25.83 7.07 23.91
CA ASN A 268 24.51 7.70 24.03
C ASN A 268 23.50 6.82 24.78
N GLN A 269 23.95 5.92 25.68
CA GLN A 269 23.07 4.98 26.38
C GLN A 269 21.94 5.67 27.14
N ASP A 270 22.22 6.79 27.82
CA ASP A 270 21.22 7.55 28.55
C ASP A 270 20.14 8.13 27.64
N ILE A 271 20.55 8.61 26.45
CA ILE A 271 19.63 9.13 25.43
C ILE A 271 18.75 8.01 24.89
N ILE A 272 19.34 6.84 24.61
CA ILE A 272 18.61 5.65 24.15
C ILE A 272 17.55 5.22 25.18
N LYS A 273 17.92 5.13 26.47
CA LYS A 273 16.97 4.82 27.55
C LYS A 273 15.87 5.87 27.64
N LYS A 274 16.20 7.16 27.47
CA LYS A 274 15.23 8.27 27.50
C LYS A 274 14.24 8.19 26.34
N ILE A 275 14.71 7.96 25.11
CA ILE A 275 13.87 7.79 23.92
C ILE A 275 12.95 6.58 24.10
N HIS A 276 13.47 5.46 24.60
CA HIS A 276 12.66 4.27 24.86
C HIS A 276 11.50 4.55 25.83
N LYS A 277 11.80 5.25 26.93
CA LYS A 277 10.79 5.66 27.90
C LYS A 277 9.75 6.59 27.29
N ILE A 278 10.15 7.59 26.50
CA ILE A 278 9.19 8.51 25.84
C ILE A 278 8.27 7.74 24.89
N LYS A 279 8.84 6.85 24.07
CA LYS A 279 8.09 6.02 23.13
C LYS A 279 7.04 5.16 23.83
N ASN A 280 7.40 4.53 24.94
CA ASN A 280 6.56 3.55 25.64
C ASN A 280 5.74 4.12 26.80
N LYS A 281 5.88 5.41 27.15
CA LYS A 281 5.05 6.06 28.15
C LYS A 281 3.58 6.04 27.68
N GLU A 282 2.69 5.42 28.45
CA GLU A 282 1.26 5.63 28.27
C GLU A 282 0.97 7.07 28.71
N PHE A 283 0.40 7.89 27.82
CA PHE A 283 -0.26 9.09 28.27
C PHE A 283 -1.59 8.65 28.86
N THR A 284 -1.65 8.59 30.19
CA THR A 284 -2.92 8.60 30.89
C THR A 284 -3.61 9.90 30.50
N ASN A 285 -4.73 9.79 29.78
CA ASN A 285 -5.72 10.86 29.73
C ASN A 285 -6.29 10.99 31.14
N GLU A 286 -5.58 11.71 32.01
CA GLU A 286 -6.12 12.22 33.25
C GLU A 286 -6.44 13.70 33.04
N GLU A 287 -7.76 13.93 32.92
CA GLU A 287 -8.56 15.16 33.06
C GLU A 287 -8.40 16.30 32.04
#